data_AF-A0A5K0VHQ1-F1
#
_entry.id   AF-A0A5K0VHQ1-F1
#
_cell.length_a   1.000
_cell.length_b   1.000
_cell.length_c   1.000
_cell.angle_alpha   90.00
_cell.angle_beta   90.00
_cell.angle_gamma   90.00
#
_symmetry.space_group_name_H-M   'P 1'
#
loop_
_entity.id
_entity.type
_entity.pdbx_description
1 polymer ?
#
loop_
_entity_poly.entity_id
_entity_poly.type
_entity_poly.pdbx_seq_one_letter_code
_entity_poly.pdbx_strand_id
1 'polypeptide(L)' 'KSYEKVCEMCHISLNKSAIFGDNGAVSPGGVRI' A
#
# COMPACT_ATOMS: atom_id res chain seq x y z
N LYS A 1 -5.46 -3.82 -0.97
CA LYS A 1 -5.31 -3.97 -2.44
C LYS A 1 -4.61 -5.27 -2.80
N SER A 2 -4.75 -5.77 -4.03
CA SER A 2 -4.19 -7.06 -4.43
C SER A 2 -2.68 -7.14 -4.22
N TYR A 3 -1.95 -6.05 -4.46
CA TYR A 3 -0.49 -6.00 -4.31
C TYR A 3 -0.02 -6.18 -2.85
N GLU A 4 -0.71 -5.60 -1.86
CA GLU A 4 -0.32 -5.72 -0.43
C GLU A 4 -0.36 -7.18 0.02
N LYS A 5 -1.44 -7.88 -0.36
CA LYS A 5 -1.62 -9.30 -0.04
C LYS A 5 -0.56 -10.18 -0.70
N VAL A 6 -0.22 -9.89 -1.96
CA VAL A 6 0.84 -10.61 -2.67
C VAL A 6 2.19 -10.39 -1.99
N CYS A 7 2.54 -9.15 -1.65
CA CYS A 7 3.80 -8.86 -0.97
C CYS A 7 3.88 -9.51 0.41
N GLU A 8 2.78 -9.55 1.17
CA GLU A 8 2.71 -10.26 2.44
C GLU A 8 2.93 -11.77 2.29
N MET A 9 2.31 -12.40 1.29
CA MET A 9 2.51 -13.83 0.97
C MET A 9 3.93 -14.13 0.49
N CYS A 10 4.62 -13.15 -0.09
CA CYS A 10 6.00 -13.26 -0.55
C CYS A 10 7.03 -12.81 0.52
N HIS A 11 6.60 -12.52 1.75
CA HIS A 11 7.46 -12.00 2.83
C HIS A 11 8.22 -10.71 2.46
N ILE A 12 7.58 -9.86 1.65
CA ILE A 12 8.08 -8.54 1.26
C ILE A 12 7.39 -7.48 2.13
N SER A 13 8.17 -6.81 2.98
CA SER A 13 7.71 -5.69 3.78
C SER A 13 7.57 -4.43 2.92
N LEU A 14 6.41 -3.77 2.99
CA LEU A 14 6.13 -2.53 2.26
C LEU A 14 5.73 -1.40 3.21
N ASN A 15 6.12 -0.16 2.88
CA ASN A 15 5.60 1.03 3.54
C ASN A 15 4.38 1.58 2.77
N LYS A 16 3.21 1.65 3.41
CA LYS A 16 2.03 2.27 2.80
C LYS A 16 2.21 3.78 2.75
N SER A 17 1.90 4.39 1.61
CA SER A 17 2.09 5.82 1.40
C SER A 17 0.90 6.42 0.69
N ALA A 18 0.43 7.58 1.18
CA ALA A 18 -0.65 8.31 0.54
C ALA A 18 -0.18 8.88 -0.80
N ILE A 19 -1.07 8.85 -1.79
CA ILE A 19 -0.83 9.44 -3.10
C ILE A 19 -1.86 10.52 -3.40
N PHE A 20 -1.60 11.34 -4.41
CA PHE A 20 -2.57 12.34 -4.86
C PHE A 20 -3.92 11.67 -5.19
N GLY A 21 -5.00 12.19 -4.60
CA GLY A 21 -6.34 11.63 -4.71
C GLY A 21 -6.78 10.71 -3.56
N ASP A 22 -5.91 10.40 -2.60
CA ASP A 22 -6.31 9.77 -1.33
C ASP A 22 -7.04 10.80 -0.45
N ASN A 23 -8.35 10.96 -0.65
CA ASN A 23 -9.21 11.90 0.08
C ASN A 23 -9.50 11.43 1.52
N GLY A 24 -8.46 11.34 2.36
CA GLY A 24 -8.59 10.87 3.75
C GLY A 24 -8.86 9.37 3.87
N ALA A 25 -8.50 8.59 2.85
CA ALA A 25 -8.65 7.15 2.87
C ALA A 25 -7.84 6.53 4.02
N VAL A 26 -8.49 5.75 4.88
CA VAL A 26 -7.85 5.01 5.98
C VAL A 26 -6.77 4.05 5.46
N SER A 27 -6.91 3.59 4.22
CA SER A 27 -5.95 2.73 3.53
C SER A 27 -5.35 3.46 2.33
N PRO A 28 -4.07 3.87 2.41
CA PRO A 28 -3.43 4.64 1.36
C PRO A 28 -3.39 3.95 -0.01
N GLY A 29 -3.44 4.78 -1.05
CA GLY A 29 -3.42 4.55 -2.48
C GLY A 29 -2.09 4.01 -3.03
N GLY A 30 -0.97 4.25 -2.36
CA GLY A 30 0.36 3.85 -2.83
C GLY A 30 1.18 3.06 -1.81
N VAL A 31 2.37 2.70 -2.26
CA VAL A 31 3.45 2.13 -1.45
C VAL A 31 4.77 2.77 -1.84
N ARG A 32 5.68 2.89 -0.86
CA ARG A 32 7.06 3.34 -1.06
C ARG A 32 7.98 2.14 -0.80
N ILE A 33 8.90 1.92 -1.74
CA ILE A 33 9.91 0.87 -1.71
C ILE A 33 11.27 1.51 -1.42
#